data_AF-A0A2G0WH59-F1
#
_entry.id   AF-A0A2G0WH59-F1
#
_cell.length_a   1.000
_cell.length_b   1.000
_cell.length_c   1.000
_cell.angle_alpha   90.00
_cell.angle_beta   90.00
_cell.angle_gamma   90.00
#
_symmetry.space_group_name_H-M   'P 1'
#
loop_
_entity.id
_entity.type
_entity.pdbx_description
1 polymer ?
#
loop_
_entity_poly.entity_id
_entity_poly.type
_entity_poly.pdbx_seq_one_letter_code
_entity_poly.pdbx_strand_id
1 'polypeptide(L)'
;MARAAINIVGATGAMYDLTSLGGIDVGSYRKDVGVYCVRGSLGMVPFPPLDQGWGFSLHPSESQALVDTSFDDGLLTITVTMDGEPYDLKTMITLHILVPDLEVIVVPPPAADPMVDAQSEINRLRAAADHAIAPLQDAVDVDDATASDLALLTSWKKFRVALNRVPDQPGYPQAIAWPEAPQ
;
A
#
# COMPACT_ATOMS: atom_id res chain seq x y z
N MET A 1 5.61 13.08 -3.77
CA MET A 1 6.99 13.15 -4.28
C MET A 1 7.92 12.75 -3.17
N ALA A 2 8.84 11.85 -3.47
CA ALA A 2 9.75 11.26 -2.51
C ALA A 2 11.16 11.85 -2.69
N ARG A 3 11.96 11.78 -1.62
CA ARG A 3 13.37 12.20 -1.67
C ARG A 3 14.23 11.07 -2.22
N ALA A 4 15.21 11.44 -3.02
CA ALA A 4 16.27 10.55 -3.44
C ALA A 4 17.62 11.28 -3.41
N ALA A 5 18.70 10.52 -3.24
CA ALA A 5 20.07 10.96 -3.41
C ALA A 5 20.68 10.20 -4.59
N ILE A 6 21.21 10.93 -5.58
CA ILE A 6 21.89 10.36 -6.75
C ILE A 6 23.37 10.73 -6.67
N ASN A 7 24.26 9.76 -6.81
CA ASN A 7 25.69 10.00 -6.99
C ASN A 7 26.05 9.94 -8.48
N ILE A 8 26.71 10.98 -8.98
CA ILE A 8 27.08 11.11 -10.39
C ILE A 8 28.60 11.15 -10.51
N VAL A 9 29.16 10.31 -11.39
CA VAL A 9 30.59 10.29 -11.69
C VAL A 9 30.96 11.52 -12.52
N GLY A 10 31.92 12.31 -12.07
CA GLY A 10 32.32 13.55 -12.73
C GLY A 10 32.88 13.36 -14.14
N ALA A 11 33.75 12.37 -14.34
CA ALA A 11 34.39 12.17 -15.65
C ALA A 11 33.41 11.80 -16.79
N THR A 12 32.27 11.18 -16.46
CA THR A 12 31.34 10.61 -17.45
C THR A 12 29.92 11.17 -17.34
N GLY A 13 29.59 11.79 -16.22
CA GLY A 13 28.23 12.15 -15.82
C GLY A 13 27.30 10.94 -15.62
N ALA A 14 27.83 9.72 -15.64
CA ALA A 14 27.04 8.52 -15.43
C ALA A 14 26.60 8.41 -13.96
N MET A 15 25.41 7.86 -13.74
CA MET A 15 24.93 7.54 -12.41
C MET A 15 25.80 6.43 -11.83
N TYR A 16 26.37 6.68 -10.65
CA TYR A 16 27.08 5.68 -9.87
C TYR A 16 26.11 4.88 -9.00
N ASP A 17 25.26 5.59 -8.25
CA ASP A 17 24.21 5.00 -7.44
C ASP A 17 22.98 5.93 -7.32
N LEU A 18 21.89 5.34 -6.82
CA LEU A 18 20.67 6.04 -6.46
C LEU A 18 20.11 5.44 -5.16
N THR A 19 19.92 6.28 -4.16
CA THR A 19 19.15 5.95 -2.95
C THR A 19 17.81 6.67 -3.02
N SER A 20 16.70 5.95 -3.15
CA SER A 20 15.38 6.55 -3.37
C SER A 20 14.33 6.04 -2.37
N LEU A 21 13.47 6.95 -1.89
CA LEU A 21 12.24 6.62 -1.17
C LEU A 21 11.01 6.50 -2.10
N GLY A 22 11.21 6.66 -3.42
CA GLY A 22 10.18 6.70 -4.43
C GLY A 22 10.59 5.94 -5.69
N GLY A 23 10.24 6.50 -6.85
CA GLY A 23 10.66 5.99 -8.16
C GLY A 23 12.17 5.85 -8.29
N ILE A 24 12.59 4.86 -9.07
CA ILE A 24 14.00 4.55 -9.33
C ILE A 24 14.38 4.75 -10.81
N ASP A 25 13.43 5.16 -11.65
CA ASP A 25 13.66 5.48 -13.06
C ASP A 25 14.29 6.87 -13.19
N VAL A 26 15.52 6.98 -12.71
CA VAL A 26 16.35 8.18 -12.78
C VAL A 26 17.56 7.84 -13.65
N GLY A 27 18.04 8.80 -14.43
CA GLY A 27 19.25 8.64 -15.24
C GLY A 27 20.09 9.91 -15.23
N SER A 28 21.40 9.78 -15.38
CA SER A 28 22.29 10.95 -15.55
C SER A 28 23.29 10.77 -16.67
N TYR A 29 23.73 11.88 -17.26
CA TYR A 29 24.78 11.91 -18.28
C TYR A 29 25.50 13.25 -18.29
N ARG A 30 26.72 13.27 -18.83
CA ARG A 30 27.47 14.51 -19.12
C ARG A 30 27.07 15.02 -20.51
N LYS A 31 26.63 16.28 -20.57
CA LYS A 31 26.22 16.95 -21.82
C LYS A 31 27.37 17.72 -22.47
N ASP A 32 28.18 18.41 -21.66
CA ASP A 32 29.36 19.17 -22.08
C ASP A 32 30.35 19.29 -20.91
N VAL A 33 31.51 19.93 -21.12
CA VAL A 33 32.48 20.23 -20.06
C VAL A 33 31.79 21.01 -18.94
N GLY A 34 31.81 20.45 -17.73
CA GLY A 34 31.16 21.04 -16.57
C GLY A 34 29.63 21.02 -16.62
N VAL A 35 28.99 20.35 -17.58
CA VAL A 35 27.52 20.31 -17.70
C VAL A 35 27.01 18.87 -17.57
N TYR A 36 26.25 18.62 -16.51
CA TYR A 36 25.62 17.33 -16.20
C TYR A 36 24.12 17.45 -16.25
N CYS A 37 23.46 16.38 -16.67
CA CYS A 37 22.01 16.33 -16.78
C CYS A 37 21.47 15.11 -16.03
N VAL A 38 20.35 15.30 -15.33
CA VAL A 38 19.59 14.26 -14.64
C VAL A 38 18.16 14.24 -15.16
N ARG A 39 17.69 13.07 -15.58
CA ARG A 39 16.34 12.77 -16.07
C ARG A 39 15.58 11.92 -15.05
N GLY A 40 14.25 11.99 -15.09
CA GLY A 40 13.39 11.20 -14.18
C GLY A 40 13.29 11.76 -12.76
N SER A 41 13.94 12.91 -12.51
CA SER A 41 13.77 13.67 -11.28
C SER A 41 12.67 14.72 -11.44
N LEU A 42 12.13 15.18 -10.31
CA LEU A 42 11.21 16.30 -10.19
C LEU A 42 11.95 17.58 -9.75
N GLY A 43 13.23 17.68 -10.13
CA GLY A 43 14.14 18.75 -9.71
C GLY A 43 14.84 18.47 -8.39
N MET A 44 15.56 19.48 -7.90
CA MET A 44 16.22 19.43 -6.60
C MET A 44 15.21 19.48 -5.45
N VAL A 45 15.57 18.88 -4.31
CA VAL A 45 14.80 19.07 -3.08
C VAL A 45 14.80 20.57 -2.72
N PRO A 46 13.63 21.23 -2.56
CA PRO A 46 13.57 22.64 -2.21
C PRO A 46 14.12 22.90 -0.79
N PHE A 47 14.83 24.02 -0.62
CA PHE A 47 15.52 24.43 0.61
C PHE A 47 14.54 24.80 1.74
N PRO A 48 14.62 24.16 2.93
CA PRO A 48 15.08 24.83 4.17
C PRO A 48 15.78 23.92 5.22
N PRO A 49 16.56 24.43 6.21
CA PRO A 49 16.91 25.82 6.50
C PRO A 49 18.25 26.28 5.88
N LEU A 50 18.40 27.61 5.74
CA LEU A 50 19.46 28.37 5.05
C LEU A 50 20.91 28.02 5.43
N ASP A 51 21.11 27.29 6.53
CA ASP A 51 22.42 27.09 7.15
C ASP A 51 22.88 25.61 7.16
N GLN A 52 22.08 24.69 6.60
CA GLN A 52 22.43 23.26 6.48
C GLN A 52 21.99 22.73 5.11
N GLY A 53 22.95 22.71 4.17
CA GLY A 53 22.70 22.40 2.76
C GLY A 53 22.21 20.98 2.53
N TRP A 54 20.97 20.87 2.04
CA TRP A 54 20.47 19.67 1.36
C TRP A 54 20.28 20.00 -0.12
N GLY A 55 21.39 20.33 -0.78
CA GLY A 55 21.43 20.59 -2.22
C GLY A 55 22.29 19.52 -2.90
N PHE A 56 23.60 19.69 -2.76
CA PHE A 56 24.58 18.77 -3.29
C PHE A 56 25.80 18.67 -2.37
N SER A 57 26.57 17.60 -2.53
CA SER A 57 27.85 17.39 -1.86
C SER A 57 28.93 17.11 -2.89
N LEU A 58 30.03 17.83 -2.81
CA LEU A 58 31.24 17.59 -3.60
C LEU A 58 32.27 16.83 -2.77
N HIS A 59 33.15 16.11 -3.44
CA HIS A 59 34.33 15.56 -2.79
C HIS A 59 35.26 16.68 -2.27
N PRO A 60 35.95 16.51 -1.12
CA PRO A 60 36.79 17.57 -0.53
C PRO A 60 37.86 18.15 -1.46
N SER A 61 38.41 17.33 -2.36
CA SER A 61 39.39 17.78 -3.37
C SER A 61 38.82 18.73 -4.42
N GLU A 62 37.51 18.91 -4.45
CA GLU A 62 36.78 19.71 -5.44
C GLU A 62 35.90 20.78 -4.77
N SER A 63 36.18 21.07 -3.49
CA SER A 63 35.43 22.05 -2.67
C SER A 63 35.47 23.50 -3.20
N GLN A 64 36.37 23.81 -4.12
CA GLN A 64 36.46 25.12 -4.77
C GLN A 64 35.58 25.26 -6.02
N ALA A 65 35.00 24.15 -6.51
CA ALA A 65 34.11 24.20 -7.65
C ALA A 65 32.76 24.83 -7.26
N LEU A 66 32.27 25.73 -8.10
CA LEU A 66 30.95 26.34 -7.99
C LEU A 66 29.96 25.52 -8.80
N VAL A 67 28.81 25.22 -8.20
CA VAL A 67 27.75 24.43 -8.82
C VAL A 67 26.49 25.28 -8.90
N ASP A 68 25.97 25.43 -10.10
CA ASP A 68 24.68 26.04 -10.39
C ASP A 68 23.72 24.98 -10.92
N THR A 69 22.43 25.11 -10.59
CA THR A 69 21.42 24.14 -11.01
C THR A 69 20.18 24.81 -11.60
N SER A 70 19.67 24.22 -12.67
CA SER A 70 18.42 24.63 -13.31
C SER A 70 17.57 23.41 -13.61
N PHE A 71 16.26 23.55 -13.44
CA PHE A 71 15.30 22.48 -13.74
C PHE A 71 14.26 23.00 -14.72
N ASP A 72 14.21 22.41 -15.89
CA ASP A 72 13.27 22.76 -16.96
C ASP A 72 12.84 21.48 -17.69
N ASP A 73 11.55 21.39 -18.02
CA ASP A 73 10.94 20.27 -18.76
C ASP A 73 11.38 18.85 -18.30
N GLY A 74 11.43 18.62 -16.98
CA GLY A 74 11.80 17.31 -16.42
C GLY A 74 13.31 16.98 -16.49
N LEU A 75 14.15 17.94 -16.89
CA LEU A 75 15.59 17.81 -16.97
C LEU A 75 16.27 18.73 -15.94
N LEU A 76 16.93 18.13 -14.96
CA LEU A 76 17.79 18.85 -14.02
C LEU A 76 19.17 19.00 -14.64
N THR A 77 19.59 20.23 -14.91
CA THR A 77 20.92 20.57 -15.42
C THR A 77 21.78 21.13 -14.31
N ILE A 78 23.01 20.63 -14.22
CA ILE A 78 24.02 21.00 -13.24
C ILE A 78 25.20 21.57 -14.00
N THR A 79 25.55 22.82 -13.71
CA THR A 79 26.68 23.53 -14.31
C THR A 79 27.76 23.70 -13.24
N VAL A 80 28.96 23.20 -13.52
CA VAL A 80 30.10 23.21 -12.62
C VAL A 80 31.20 24.07 -13.22
N THR A 81 31.70 25.01 -12.43
CA THR A 81 32.78 25.92 -12.81
C THR A 81 33.87 25.94 -11.75
N MET A 82 35.12 26.19 -12.16
CA MET A 82 36.25 26.39 -11.26
C MET A 82 37.05 27.57 -11.77
N ASP A 83 37.30 28.55 -10.92
CA ASP A 83 37.93 29.83 -11.29
C ASP A 83 37.24 30.56 -12.46
N GLY A 84 35.93 30.37 -12.61
CA GLY A 84 35.11 30.98 -13.66
C GLY A 84 35.06 30.23 -14.99
N GLU A 85 35.80 29.12 -15.13
CA GLU A 85 35.81 28.29 -16.33
C GLU A 85 35.00 26.99 -16.13
N PRO A 86 34.34 26.44 -17.18
CA PRO A 86 33.68 25.14 -17.10
C PRO A 86 34.63 24.04 -16.64
N TYR A 87 34.22 23.26 -15.64
CA TYR A 87 35.08 22.28 -15.00
C TYR A 87 34.40 20.92 -14.86
N ASP A 88 35.00 19.90 -15.46
CA ASP A 88 34.61 18.51 -15.22
C ASP A 88 35.12 18.04 -13.86
N LEU A 89 34.21 17.49 -13.06
CA LEU A 89 34.54 16.90 -11.78
C LEU A 89 35.40 15.64 -12.02
N LYS A 90 36.39 15.45 -11.18
CA LYS A 90 37.31 14.30 -11.23
C LYS A 90 36.79 13.12 -10.43
N THR A 91 35.94 13.37 -9.43
CA THR A 91 35.39 12.35 -8.55
C THR A 91 33.89 12.19 -8.77
N MET A 92 33.06 12.60 -7.81
CA MET A 92 31.62 12.48 -7.85
C MET A 92 30.94 13.68 -7.19
N ILE A 93 29.69 13.89 -7.58
CA ILE A 93 28.76 14.80 -6.92
C ILE A 93 27.55 14.00 -6.44
N THR A 94 27.16 14.22 -5.18
CA THR A 94 25.88 13.74 -4.64
C THR A 94 24.84 14.83 -4.81
N LEU A 95 23.71 14.55 -5.45
CA LEU A 95 22.58 15.47 -5.54
C LEU A 95 21.39 14.94 -4.74
N HIS A 96 20.75 15.82 -3.97
CA HIS A 96 19.46 15.53 -3.36
C HIS A 96 18.34 15.99 -4.29
N ILE A 97 17.62 15.03 -4.84
CA ILE A 97 16.56 15.24 -5.83
C ILE A 97 15.21 14.77 -5.31
N LEU A 98 14.15 15.29 -5.93
CA LEU A 98 12.81 14.75 -5.80
C LEU A 98 12.57 13.73 -6.90
N VAL A 99 11.83 12.68 -6.58
CA VAL A 99 11.35 11.66 -7.55
C VAL A 99 9.85 11.45 -7.35
N PRO A 100 9.14 10.90 -8.35
CA PRO A 100 7.77 10.44 -8.16
C PRO A 100 7.67 9.46 -6.97
N ASP A 101 6.52 9.42 -6.30
CA ASP A 101 6.30 8.38 -5.28
C ASP A 101 6.20 7.01 -5.96
N LEU A 102 6.49 5.94 -5.23
CA LEU A 102 6.11 4.61 -5.70
C LEU A 102 4.59 4.53 -5.75
N GLU A 103 4.04 4.19 -6.91
CA GLU A 103 2.63 3.86 -7.01
C GLU A 103 2.35 2.65 -6.12
N VAL A 104 1.58 2.87 -5.05
CA VAL A 104 1.09 1.77 -4.23
C VAL A 104 0.06 1.02 -5.07
N ILE A 105 0.45 -0.14 -5.58
CA ILE A 105 -0.50 -1.07 -6.18
C ILE A 105 -1.43 -1.52 -5.06
N VAL A 106 -2.62 -0.93 -4.98
CA VAL A 106 -3.68 -1.38 -4.08
C VAL A 106 -4.19 -2.70 -4.64
N VAL A 107 -3.60 -3.81 -4.21
CA VAL A 107 -4.17 -5.13 -4.47
C VAL A 107 -5.47 -5.18 -3.68
N PRO A 108 -6.65 -5.32 -4.33
CA PRO A 108 -7.88 -5.49 -3.59
C PRO A 108 -7.73 -6.72 -2.68
N PRO A 109 -8.28 -6.70 -1.46
CA PRO A 109 -8.28 -7.89 -0.63
C PRO A 109 -8.83 -9.07 -1.44
N PRO A 110 -8.30 -10.29 -1.25
CA PRO A 110 -8.85 -11.46 -1.93
C PRO A 110 -10.36 -11.44 -1.72
N ALA A 111 -11.11 -11.52 -2.82
CA ALA A 111 -12.57 -11.51 -2.75
C ALA A 111 -13.01 -12.61 -1.78
N ALA A 112 -13.84 -12.27 -0.79
CA ALA A 112 -14.37 -13.24 0.16
C ALA A 112 -15.00 -14.40 -0.62
N ASP A 113 -14.66 -15.64 -0.24
CA ASP A 113 -15.25 -16.82 -0.87
C ASP A 113 -16.70 -16.94 -0.38
N PRO A 114 -17.70 -16.74 -1.25
CA PRO A 114 -19.11 -16.78 -0.83
C PRO A 114 -19.48 -18.12 -0.17
N MET A 115 -18.78 -19.21 -0.51
CA MET A 115 -18.96 -20.52 0.12
C MET A 115 -18.57 -20.50 1.60
N VAL A 116 -17.44 -19.87 1.94
CA VAL A 116 -16.93 -19.78 3.31
C VAL A 116 -17.85 -18.92 4.17
N ASP A 117 -18.32 -17.80 3.62
CA ASP A 117 -19.24 -16.90 4.31
C ASP A 117 -20.59 -17.58 4.59
N ALA A 118 -21.16 -18.23 3.57
CA ALA A 118 -22.42 -18.96 3.71
C ALA A 118 -22.33 -20.09 4.73
N GLN A 119 -21.25 -20.87 4.72
CA GLN A 119 -21.05 -21.96 5.67
C GLN A 119 -20.85 -21.45 7.10
N SER A 120 -20.14 -20.32 7.26
CA SER A 120 -19.94 -19.67 8.56
C SER A 120 -21.26 -19.17 9.15
N GLU A 121 -22.12 -18.58 8.31
CA GLU A 121 -23.43 -18.10 8.74
C GLU A 121 -24.40 -19.24 9.09
N ILE A 122 -24.41 -20.34 8.31
CA ILE A 122 -25.17 -21.56 8.67
C ILE A 122 -24.73 -22.07 10.04
N ASN A 123 -23.42 -22.12 10.31
CA ASN A 123 -22.88 -22.60 11.58
C ASN A 123 -23.27 -21.67 12.75
N ARG A 124 -23.19 -20.35 12.54
CA ARG A 124 -23.59 -19.35 13.53
C ARG A 124 -25.07 -19.47 13.89
N LEU A 125 -25.95 -19.57 12.89
CA LEU A 125 -27.40 -19.70 13.08
C LEU A 125 -27.79 -21.03 13.72
N ARG A 126 -27.11 -22.13 13.37
CA ARG A 126 -27.30 -23.43 14.03
C ARG A 126 -26.92 -23.39 15.51
N ALA A 127 -25.77 -22.79 15.84
CA ALA A 127 -25.34 -22.65 17.22
C ALA A 127 -26.34 -21.83 18.06
N ALA A 128 -26.90 -20.75 17.49
CA ALA A 128 -27.96 -19.98 18.13
C ALA A 128 -29.24 -20.80 18.35
N ALA A 129 -29.64 -21.60 17.35
CA ALA A 129 -30.80 -22.48 17.47
C ALA A 129 -30.59 -23.56 18.54
N ASP A 130 -29.41 -24.19 18.59
CA ASP A 130 -29.09 -25.20 19.61
C ASP A 130 -29.09 -24.60 21.01
N HIS A 131 -28.58 -23.38 21.18
CA HIS A 131 -28.63 -22.64 22.45
C HIS A 131 -30.06 -22.33 22.90
N ALA A 132 -30.96 -21.96 21.98
CA ALA A 132 -32.36 -21.71 22.29
C ALA A 132 -33.17 -22.99 22.56
N ILE A 133 -32.84 -24.09 21.86
CA ILE A 133 -33.52 -25.39 22.03
C ILE A 133 -33.19 -26.03 23.37
N ALA A 134 -31.95 -25.92 23.86
CA ALA A 134 -31.49 -26.59 25.08
C ALA A 134 -32.42 -26.36 26.30
N PRO A 135 -32.68 -25.12 26.77
CA PRO A 135 -33.53 -24.90 27.95
C PRO A 135 -35.00 -25.33 27.72
N LEU A 136 -35.50 -25.19 26.49
CA LEU A 136 -36.87 -25.62 26.15
C LEU A 136 -36.98 -27.15 26.18
N GLN A 137 -35.94 -27.86 25.76
CA GLN A 137 -35.88 -29.30 25.84
C GLN A 137 -35.72 -29.77 27.29
N ASP A 138 -34.91 -29.09 28.10
CA ASP A 138 -34.78 -29.37 29.53
C ASP A 138 -36.14 -29.28 30.24
N ALA A 139 -36.93 -28.24 29.95
CA ALA A 139 -38.29 -28.08 30.50
C ALA A 139 -39.24 -29.22 30.10
N VAL A 140 -39.11 -29.73 28.87
CA VAL A 140 -39.88 -30.91 28.41
C VAL A 140 -39.44 -32.16 29.14
N ASP A 141 -38.13 -32.34 29.31
CA ASP A 141 -37.54 -33.54 29.90
C ASP A 141 -37.86 -33.68 31.40
N VAL A 142 -38.17 -32.57 32.08
CA VAL A 142 -38.61 -32.54 33.48
C VAL A 142 -40.13 -32.38 33.66
N ASP A 143 -40.91 -32.50 32.58
CA ASP A 143 -42.37 -32.33 32.55
C ASP A 143 -42.87 -30.95 33.07
N ASP A 144 -42.05 -29.90 32.96
CA ASP A 144 -42.38 -28.51 33.38
C ASP A 144 -42.66 -27.57 32.18
N ALA A 145 -42.57 -28.09 30.95
CA ALA A 145 -42.80 -27.29 29.74
C ALA A 145 -44.24 -26.76 29.64
N THR A 146 -44.36 -25.46 29.41
CA THR A 146 -45.64 -24.83 29.10
C THR A 146 -46.04 -25.07 27.64
N ALA A 147 -47.31 -24.81 27.31
CA ALA A 147 -47.77 -24.86 25.93
C ALA A 147 -47.00 -23.88 25.01
N SER A 148 -46.56 -22.74 25.55
CA SER A 148 -45.69 -21.79 24.84
C SER A 148 -44.31 -22.37 24.57
N ASP A 149 -43.71 -23.06 25.54
CA ASP A 149 -42.38 -23.66 25.37
C ASP A 149 -42.39 -24.74 24.29
N LEU A 150 -43.44 -25.58 24.27
CA LEU A 150 -43.62 -26.61 23.25
C LEU A 150 -43.79 -26.01 21.83
N ALA A 151 -44.53 -24.91 21.71
CA ALA A 151 -44.72 -24.21 20.45
C ALA A 151 -43.41 -23.56 19.96
N LEU A 152 -42.65 -22.95 20.88
CA LEU A 152 -41.37 -22.32 20.59
C LEU A 152 -40.30 -23.37 20.22
N LEU A 153 -40.24 -24.48 20.97
CA LEU A 153 -39.35 -25.62 20.69
C LEU A 153 -39.61 -26.21 19.30
N THR A 154 -40.88 -26.35 18.92
CA THR A 154 -41.26 -26.81 17.59
C THR A 154 -40.80 -25.83 16.50
N SER A 155 -40.93 -24.54 16.74
CA SER A 155 -40.51 -23.49 15.81
C SER A 155 -38.98 -23.47 15.63
N TRP A 156 -38.22 -23.57 16.72
CA TRP A 156 -36.76 -23.68 16.65
C TRP A 156 -36.27 -24.96 15.95
N LYS A 157 -36.93 -26.10 16.20
CA LYS A 157 -36.63 -27.35 15.49
C LYS A 157 -36.89 -27.21 13.98
N LYS A 158 -37.99 -26.57 13.57
CA LYS A 158 -38.27 -26.26 12.15
C LYS A 158 -37.23 -25.33 11.55
N PHE A 159 -36.84 -24.27 12.27
CA PHE A 159 -35.78 -23.34 11.85
C PHE A 159 -34.45 -24.06 11.62
N ARG A 160 -34.02 -24.90 12.56
CA ARG A 160 -32.78 -25.70 12.43
C ARG A 160 -32.84 -26.64 11.22
N VAL A 161 -33.98 -27.26 10.95
CA VAL A 161 -34.19 -28.10 9.76
C VAL A 161 -34.13 -27.25 8.47
N ALA A 162 -34.68 -26.04 8.48
CA ALA A 162 -34.59 -25.13 7.34
C ALA A 162 -33.15 -24.68 7.05
N LEU A 163 -32.35 -24.40 8.08
CA LEU A 163 -30.91 -24.11 7.93
C LEU A 163 -30.16 -25.26 7.26
N ASN A 164 -30.51 -26.51 7.55
CA ASN A 164 -29.89 -27.68 6.93
C ASN A 164 -30.16 -27.78 5.42
N ARG A 165 -31.24 -27.15 4.93
CA ARG A 165 -31.65 -27.13 3.52
C ARG A 165 -31.19 -25.88 2.78
N VAL A 166 -30.52 -24.94 3.46
CA VAL A 166 -29.97 -23.73 2.82
C VAL A 166 -29.04 -24.07 1.64
N PRO A 167 -28.14 -25.08 1.73
CA PRO A 167 -27.29 -25.48 0.60
C PRO A 167 -28.06 -26.01 -0.63
N ASP A 168 -29.31 -26.46 -0.45
CA ASP A 168 -30.14 -26.99 -1.55
C ASP A 168 -30.84 -25.87 -2.34
N GLN A 169 -30.68 -24.60 -1.96
CA GLN A 169 -31.29 -23.48 -2.64
C GLN A 169 -30.62 -23.22 -4.01
N PRO A 170 -31.40 -22.87 -5.07
CA PRO A 170 -30.85 -22.66 -6.41
C PRO A 170 -29.87 -21.47 -6.51
N GLY A 171 -29.86 -20.57 -5.51
CA GLY A 171 -28.95 -19.43 -5.44
C GLY A 171 -27.71 -19.65 -4.56
N TYR A 172 -27.55 -20.81 -3.92
CA TYR A 172 -26.45 -21.04 -3.00
C TYR A 172 -25.09 -21.14 -3.72
N PRO A 173 -24.00 -20.53 -3.21
CA PRO A 173 -23.94 -19.64 -2.03
C PRO A 173 -24.12 -18.13 -2.33
N GLN A 174 -24.38 -17.73 -3.58
CA GLN A 174 -24.39 -16.31 -3.99
C GLN A 174 -25.64 -15.51 -3.57
N ALA A 175 -26.80 -16.17 -3.49
CA ALA A 175 -28.11 -15.58 -3.18
C ALA A 175 -28.89 -16.53 -2.29
N ILE A 176 -28.80 -16.31 -0.97
CA ILE A 176 -29.38 -17.18 0.06
C ILE A 176 -30.62 -16.52 0.67
N ALA A 177 -31.74 -17.24 0.66
CA ALA A 177 -32.93 -16.91 1.44
C ALA A 177 -32.80 -17.54 2.83
N TRP A 178 -32.37 -16.76 3.82
CA TRP A 178 -32.22 -17.24 5.19
C TRP A 178 -33.59 -17.48 5.85
N PRO A 179 -33.78 -18.60 6.57
CA PRO A 179 -34.99 -18.79 7.36
C PRO A 179 -35.07 -17.73 8.47
N GLU A 180 -36.28 -17.38 8.89
CA GLU A 180 -36.49 -16.43 9.99
C GLU A 180 -36.39 -17.14 11.35
N ALA A 181 -35.63 -16.56 12.26
CA ALA A 181 -35.48 -17.09 13.61
C ALA A 181 -36.78 -16.87 14.42
N PRO A 182 -37.26 -17.88 15.17
CA PRO A 182 -38.37 -17.71 16.09
C PRO A 182 -38.08 -16.66 17.18
N GLN A 183 -39.13 -16.04 17.71
CA GLN A 183 -39.09 -15.07 18.81
C GLN A 183 -39.61 -15.71 20.10
#